data_AF-A0A3S1VSL5-F1
#
_entry.id   AF-A0A3S1VSL5-F1
#
_cell.length_a   1.000
_cell.length_b   1.000
_cell.length_c   1.000
_cell.angle_alpha   90.00
_cell.angle_beta   90.00
_cell.angle_gamma   90.00
#
_symmetry.space_group_name_H-M   'P 1'
#
loop_
_entity.id
_entity.type
_entity.pdbx_description
1 polymer ?
#
loop_
_entity_poly.entity_id
_entity_poly.type
_entity_poly.pdbx_seq_one_letter_code
_entity_poly.pdbx_strand_id
1 'polypeptide(L)'
;MKRKPLLLFAFPFLILAVLAGERMATLLLGTYPASPTAWWLWLELRPLSAMFWQQVDVYLGGSMALDAAILAAASIACWIACHAKRSAFFFLANHIALIFAGLMIAVGSHSETASTIAAFTSPGGFPFTLTVDFTLKNSLVLLLGIVACSYCHIAFLTEARERSVRAIRILALQRDL
;
A
#
# COMPACT_ATOMS: atom_id res chain seq x y z
N MET A 1 -25.21 1.15 -5.71
CA MET A 1 -24.55 2.12 -4.78
C MET A 1 -23.70 3.09 -5.60
N LYS A 2 -23.77 4.41 -5.39
CA LYS A 2 -22.84 5.35 -6.06
C LYS A 2 -21.42 5.04 -5.57
N ARG A 3 -20.48 4.82 -6.50
CA ARG A 3 -19.08 4.56 -6.15
C ARG A 3 -18.56 5.72 -5.31
N LYS A 4 -17.94 5.40 -4.17
CA LYS A 4 -17.10 6.35 -3.43
C LYS A 4 -15.65 6.05 -3.83
N PRO A 5 -15.13 6.62 -4.94
CA PRO A 5 -13.79 6.31 -5.46
C PRO A 5 -12.70 6.54 -4.41
N LEU A 6 -12.90 7.51 -3.51
CA LEU A 6 -12.03 7.76 -2.36
C LEU A 6 -11.88 6.55 -1.43
N LEU A 7 -12.97 5.82 -1.14
CA LEU A 7 -12.89 4.63 -0.28
C LEU A 7 -12.17 3.47 -0.96
N LEU A 8 -12.25 3.38 -2.29
CA LEU A 8 -11.55 2.36 -3.07
C LEU A 8 -10.05 2.66 -3.23
N PHE A 9 -9.60 3.88 -2.92
CA PHE A 9 -8.19 4.30 -2.97
C PHE A 9 -7.59 4.62 -1.59
N ALA A 10 -8.36 4.40 -0.52
CA ALA A 10 -7.93 4.76 0.83
C ALA A 10 -6.61 4.08 1.23
N PHE A 11 -6.39 2.83 0.82
CA PHE A 11 -5.16 2.10 1.15
C PHE A 11 -3.93 2.62 0.38
N PRO A 12 -3.95 2.79 -0.96
CA PRO A 12 -2.87 3.49 -1.66
C PRO A 12 -2.56 4.89 -1.11
N PHE A 13 -3.58 5.67 -0.76
CA PHE A 13 -3.37 6.98 -0.13
C PHE A 13 -2.75 6.88 1.25
N LEU A 14 -3.12 5.86 2.05
CA LEU A 14 -2.49 5.61 3.34
C LEU A 14 -1.01 5.28 3.20
N ILE A 15 -0.63 4.45 2.23
CA ILE A 15 0.78 4.16 1.94
C ILE A 15 1.53 5.44 1.53
N LEU A 16 0.96 6.25 0.62
CA LEU A 16 1.57 7.53 0.25
C LEU A 16 1.68 8.49 1.43
N ALA A 17 0.70 8.53 2.31
CA ALA A 17 0.72 9.37 3.51
C ALA A 17 1.80 8.93 4.50
N VAL A 18 2.00 7.63 4.68
CA VAL A 18 3.10 7.09 5.51
C VAL A 18 4.46 7.49 4.94
N LEU A 19 4.65 7.30 3.63
CA LEU A 19 5.91 7.64 2.96
C LEU A 19 6.18 9.15 3.00
N ALA A 20 5.18 9.98 2.70
CA ALA A 20 5.29 11.44 2.73
C ALA A 20 5.46 11.97 4.15
N GLY A 21 4.76 11.39 5.12
CA GLY A 21 4.86 11.76 6.53
C GLY A 21 6.27 11.55 7.08
N GLU A 22 6.93 10.44 6.72
CA GLU A 22 8.31 10.22 7.14
C GLU A 22 9.29 11.22 6.50
N ARG A 23 9.18 11.51 5.20
CA ARG A 23 10.02 12.53 4.55
C ARG A 23 9.79 13.92 5.15
N MET A 24 8.54 14.28 5.42
CA MET A 24 8.20 15.53 6.09
C MET A 24 8.81 15.60 7.49
N ALA A 25 8.74 14.52 8.28
CA ALA A 25 9.36 14.45 9.58
C ALA A 25 10.89 14.58 9.49
N THR A 26 11.53 13.95 8.50
CA THR A 26 12.97 14.08 8.23
C THR A 26 13.36 15.52 7.88
N LEU A 27 12.60 16.22 7.04
CA LEU A 27 12.82 17.64 6.73
C LEU A 27 12.63 18.55 7.95
N LEU A 28 11.61 18.27 8.77
CA LEU A 28 11.36 19.00 10.02
C LEU A 28 12.48 18.77 11.03
N LEU A 29 13.05 17.58 11.12
CA LEU A 29 14.20 17.31 12.00
C LEU A 29 15.48 17.99 11.49
N GLY A 30 15.64 18.13 10.18
CA GLY A 30 16.76 18.89 9.60
C GLY A 30 16.68 20.39 9.89
N THR A 31 15.48 20.94 10.01
CA THR A 31 15.23 22.38 10.26
C THR A 31 15.04 22.72 11.75
N TYR A 32 14.42 21.80 12.49
CA TYR A 32 14.07 21.91 13.91
C TYR A 32 14.44 20.63 14.66
N PRO A 33 15.73 20.36 14.89
CA PRO A 33 16.20 19.09 15.47
C PRO A 33 15.72 18.84 16.90
N ALA A 34 15.31 19.89 17.62
CA ALA A 34 14.77 19.80 18.98
C ALA A 34 13.26 19.53 19.03
N SER A 35 12.58 19.39 17.88
CA SER A 35 11.13 19.22 17.83
C SER A 35 10.72 17.82 18.32
N PRO A 36 10.03 17.70 19.48
CA PRO A 36 9.62 16.39 20.00
C PRO A 36 8.58 15.72 19.08
N THR A 37 7.72 16.52 18.44
CA THR A 37 6.69 16.02 17.53
C THR A 37 7.28 15.47 16.24
N ALA A 38 8.31 16.12 15.69
CA ALA A 38 9.00 15.63 14.50
C ALA A 38 9.74 14.33 14.79
N TRP A 39 10.40 14.22 15.95
CA TRP A 39 11.02 12.97 16.40
C TRP A 39 10.01 11.85 16.58
N TRP A 40 8.89 12.13 17.26
CA TRP A 40 7.84 11.15 17.46
C TRP A 40 7.28 10.64 16.13
N LEU A 41 6.92 11.55 15.22
CA LEU A 41 6.38 11.19 13.91
C LEU A 41 7.38 10.37 13.09
N TRP A 42 8.65 10.77 13.11
CA TRP A 42 9.72 10.08 12.42
C TRP A 42 9.94 8.66 12.98
N LEU A 43 10.02 8.51 14.30
CA LEU A 43 10.19 7.21 14.96
C LEU A 43 9.00 6.28 14.70
N GLU A 44 7.80 6.83 14.60
CA GLU A 44 6.59 6.03 14.34
C GLU A 44 6.49 5.53 12.90
N LEU A 45 6.85 6.37 11.93
CA LEU A 45 6.70 6.08 10.50
C LEU A 45 7.93 5.39 9.89
N ARG A 46 9.13 5.65 10.41
CA ARG A 46 10.39 5.12 9.87
C ARG A 46 10.42 3.59 9.76
N PRO A 47 9.92 2.80 10.73
CA PRO A 47 9.86 1.34 10.58
C PRO A 47 9.06 0.87 9.35
N LEU A 48 8.09 1.68 8.90
CA LEU A 48 7.22 1.34 7.78
C LEU A 48 7.77 1.79 6.42
N SER A 49 8.69 2.75 6.39
CA SER A 49 9.15 3.43 5.17
C SER A 49 10.66 3.38 4.95
N ALA A 50 11.46 3.06 5.97
CA ALA A 50 12.92 3.12 5.93
C ALA A 50 13.50 2.31 4.77
N MET A 51 13.05 1.07 4.58
CA MET A 51 13.59 0.21 3.52
C MET A 51 13.34 0.78 2.12
N PHE A 52 12.18 1.38 1.88
CA PHE A 52 11.84 1.97 0.59
C PHE A 52 12.79 3.12 0.31
N TRP A 53 12.90 4.03 1.26
CA TRP A 53 13.72 5.22 1.10
C TRP A 53 15.20 4.90 1.03
N GLN A 54 15.68 3.91 1.79
CA GLN A 54 17.06 3.44 1.65
C GLN A 54 17.34 2.91 0.23
N GLN A 55 16.42 2.16 -0.37
CA GLN A 55 16.58 1.69 -1.75
C GLN A 55 16.57 2.86 -2.74
N VAL A 56 15.64 3.82 -2.57
CA VAL A 56 15.60 5.05 -3.39
C VAL A 56 16.91 5.83 -3.25
N ASP A 57 17.40 6.03 -2.03
CA ASP A 57 18.61 6.77 -1.74
C ASP A 57 19.85 6.10 -2.38
N VAL A 58 19.95 4.77 -2.29
CA VAL A 58 21.04 3.98 -2.89
C VAL A 58 21.00 4.04 -4.42
N TYR A 59 19.83 3.87 -5.03
CA TYR A 59 19.73 3.78 -6.50
C TYR A 59 19.66 5.15 -7.20
N LEU A 60 19.17 6.18 -6.52
CA LEU A 60 18.90 7.48 -7.11
C LEU A 60 19.66 8.64 -6.45
N GLY A 61 20.56 8.34 -5.51
CA GLY A 61 21.54 9.30 -4.99
C GLY A 61 21.06 10.19 -3.83
N GLY A 62 20.01 9.79 -3.12
CA GLY A 62 19.61 10.38 -1.83
C GLY A 62 19.27 11.87 -1.87
N SER A 63 18.29 12.26 -2.69
CA SER A 63 17.86 13.66 -2.84
C SER A 63 16.45 13.88 -2.33
N MET A 64 16.28 14.77 -1.34
CA MET A 64 14.95 15.15 -0.82
C MET A 64 14.05 15.76 -1.91
N ALA A 65 14.63 16.46 -2.89
CA ALA A 65 13.87 17.00 -4.01
C ALA A 65 13.34 15.88 -4.92
N LEU A 66 14.14 14.82 -5.11
CA LEU A 66 13.72 13.64 -5.85
C LEU A 66 12.64 12.86 -5.08
N ASP A 67 12.80 12.69 -3.77
CA ASP A 67 11.79 12.04 -2.92
C ASP A 67 10.43 12.74 -3.03
N ALA A 68 10.45 14.07 -2.97
CA ALA A 68 9.26 14.89 -3.17
C ALA A 68 8.67 14.70 -4.58
N ALA A 69 9.51 14.62 -5.62
CA ALA A 69 9.07 14.38 -6.99
C ALA A 69 8.42 13.00 -7.16
N ILE A 70 8.98 11.95 -6.56
CA ILE A 70 8.43 10.58 -6.56
C ILE A 70 7.06 10.57 -5.88
N LEU A 71 6.93 11.18 -4.70
CA LEU A 71 5.67 11.26 -3.97
C LEU A 71 4.62 12.06 -4.73
N ALA A 72 5.00 13.18 -5.33
CA ALA A 72 4.10 14.01 -6.14
C ALA A 72 3.61 13.23 -7.37
N ALA A 73 4.51 12.58 -8.10
CA ALA A 73 4.15 11.77 -9.27
C ALA A 73 3.21 10.62 -8.90
N ALA A 74 3.50 9.90 -7.81
CA ALA A 74 2.66 8.81 -7.33
C ALA A 74 1.28 9.31 -6.85
N SER A 75 1.22 10.47 -6.22
CA SER A 75 -0.04 11.10 -5.79
C SER A 75 -0.89 11.54 -6.98
N ILE A 76 -0.27 12.13 -8.01
CA ILE A 76 -0.95 12.50 -9.26
C ILE A 76 -1.47 11.24 -9.97
N ALA A 77 -0.67 10.19 -10.06
CA ALA A 77 -1.10 8.92 -10.65
C ALA A 77 -2.31 8.33 -9.89
N CYS A 78 -2.27 8.31 -8.55
CA CYS A 78 -3.40 7.86 -7.73
C CYS A 78 -4.63 8.74 -7.93
N TRP A 79 -4.46 10.06 -8.01
CA TRP A 79 -5.55 11.01 -8.28
C TRP A 79 -6.20 10.76 -9.64
N ILE A 80 -5.40 10.66 -10.71
CA ILE A 80 -5.90 10.37 -12.06
C ILE A 80 -6.65 9.03 -12.06
N ALA A 81 -6.11 8.02 -11.37
CA ALA A 81 -6.74 6.71 -11.27
C ALA A 81 -8.05 6.74 -10.46
N CYS A 82 -8.17 7.58 -9.42
CA CYS A 82 -9.42 7.81 -8.69
C CYS A 82 -10.51 8.40 -9.58
N HIS A 83 -10.12 9.26 -10.52
CA HIS A 83 -11.03 9.90 -11.47
C HIS A 83 -11.33 9.03 -12.70
N ALA A 84 -10.53 7.98 -12.95
CA ALA A 84 -10.78 7.04 -14.03
C ALA A 84 -12.04 6.20 -13.73
N LYS A 85 -13.01 6.18 -14.66
CA LYS A 85 -14.26 5.41 -14.49
C LYS A 85 -14.07 3.89 -14.56
N ARG A 86 -12.85 3.39 -14.84
CA ARG A 86 -12.59 1.95 -15.02
C ARG A 86 -12.25 1.27 -13.70
N SER A 87 -13.05 0.29 -13.32
CA SER A 87 -12.90 -0.52 -12.11
C SER A 87 -11.56 -1.27 -12.03
N ALA A 88 -10.93 -1.57 -13.17
CA ALA A 88 -9.62 -2.21 -13.26
C ALA A 88 -8.47 -1.39 -12.63
N PHE A 89 -8.52 -0.05 -12.68
CA PHE A 89 -7.46 0.78 -12.09
C PHE A 89 -7.48 0.74 -10.56
N PHE A 90 -8.66 0.73 -9.94
CA PHE A 90 -8.80 0.58 -8.49
C PHE A 90 -8.26 -0.77 -8.02
N PHE A 91 -8.56 -1.83 -8.78
CA PHE A 91 -8.06 -3.17 -8.50
C PHE A 91 -6.53 -3.21 -8.54
N LEU A 92 -5.93 -2.70 -9.62
CA LEU A 92 -4.50 -2.70 -9.82
C LEU A 92 -3.77 -1.85 -8.77
N ALA A 93 -4.27 -0.65 -8.47
CA ALA A 93 -3.65 0.24 -7.49
C ALA A 93 -3.63 -0.36 -6.08
N ASN A 94 -4.75 -0.97 -5.64
CA ASN A 94 -4.79 -1.65 -4.34
C ASN A 94 -3.83 -2.85 -4.27
N HIS A 95 -3.73 -3.64 -5.34
CA HIS A 95 -2.78 -4.77 -5.38
C HIS A 95 -1.33 -4.31 -5.39
N ILE A 96 -0.99 -3.29 -6.18
CA ILE A 96 0.36 -2.72 -6.20
C ILE A 96 0.70 -2.19 -4.80
N ALA A 97 -0.21 -1.45 -4.15
CA ALA A 97 0.01 -0.96 -2.81
C ALA A 97 0.18 -2.09 -1.78
N LEU A 98 -0.59 -3.18 -1.90
CA LEU A 98 -0.51 -4.33 -0.99
C LEU A 98 0.78 -5.13 -1.19
N ILE A 99 1.16 -5.39 -2.44
CA ILE A 99 2.41 -6.06 -2.78
C ILE A 99 3.59 -5.21 -2.31
N PHE A 100 3.54 -3.91 -2.55
CA PHE A 100 4.54 -2.97 -2.09
C PHE A 100 4.68 -3.00 -0.55
N ALA A 101 3.57 -2.88 0.18
CA ALA A 101 3.58 -2.93 1.64
C ALA A 101 4.08 -4.29 2.16
N GLY A 102 3.65 -5.40 1.55
CA GLY A 102 4.10 -6.74 1.92
C GLY A 102 5.59 -6.95 1.66
N LEU A 103 6.12 -6.48 0.53
CA LEU A 103 7.54 -6.55 0.20
C LEU A 103 8.36 -5.70 1.17
N MET A 104 7.91 -4.48 1.45
CA MET A 104 8.51 -3.58 2.42
C MET A 104 8.66 -4.22 3.80
N ILE A 105 7.59 -4.87 4.27
CA ILE A 105 7.59 -5.58 5.54
C ILE A 105 8.53 -6.79 5.49
N ALA A 106 8.47 -7.61 4.43
CA ALA A 106 9.29 -8.83 4.33
C ALA A 106 10.79 -8.52 4.29
N VAL A 107 11.21 -7.53 3.48
CA VAL A 107 12.63 -7.14 3.40
C VAL A 107 13.06 -6.43 4.68
N GLY A 108 12.21 -5.58 5.27
CA GLY A 108 12.46 -4.96 6.57
C GLY A 108 12.66 -5.98 7.69
N SER A 109 11.81 -7.00 7.72
CA SER A 109 11.87 -8.09 8.70
C SER A 109 13.20 -8.85 8.62
N HIS A 110 13.69 -9.15 7.41
CA HIS A 110 15.01 -9.76 7.21
C HIS A 110 16.17 -8.95 7.83
N SER A 111 16.05 -7.61 7.86
CA SER A 111 17.08 -6.74 8.41
C SER A 111 17.06 -6.67 9.95
N GLU A 112 15.89 -6.77 10.58
CA GLU A 112 15.74 -6.76 12.05
C GLU A 112 15.93 -8.16 12.67
N THR A 113 15.48 -9.22 11.98
CA THR A 113 15.54 -10.60 12.50
C THR A 113 16.88 -11.29 12.27
N ALA A 114 17.86 -10.68 11.60
CA ALA A 114 19.18 -11.29 11.39
C ALA A 114 19.91 -11.66 12.71
N SER A 115 19.48 -11.11 13.86
CA SER A 115 19.97 -11.46 15.20
C SER A 115 19.06 -12.42 16.00
N THR A 116 17.84 -12.73 15.53
CA THR A 116 16.80 -13.45 16.30
C THR A 116 15.96 -14.41 15.44
N ILE A 117 16.50 -14.98 14.36
CA ILE A 117 15.77 -16.01 13.59
C ILE A 117 15.57 -17.25 14.47
N ALA A 118 14.39 -17.38 15.06
CA ALA A 118 13.91 -18.64 15.59
C ALA A 118 13.63 -19.56 14.38
N ALA A 119 14.61 -20.41 14.05
CA ALA A 119 14.41 -21.48 13.08
C ALA A 119 13.41 -22.48 13.69
N PHE A 120 12.16 -22.45 13.24
CA PHE A 120 11.16 -23.41 13.67
C PHE A 120 11.35 -24.68 12.84
N THR A 121 11.73 -25.78 13.50
CA THR A 121 11.77 -27.09 12.89
C THR A 121 10.38 -27.71 12.93
N SER A 122 9.79 -27.94 11.75
CA SER A 122 8.61 -28.79 11.61
C SER A 122 8.91 -30.20 12.15
N PRO A 123 7.95 -30.93 12.75
CA PRO A 123 8.12 -32.32 13.15
C PRO A 123 8.59 -33.26 12.02
N GLY A 124 8.43 -32.84 10.75
CA GLY A 124 8.92 -33.54 9.56
C GLY A 124 10.29 -33.08 9.03
N GLY A 125 11.04 -32.27 9.77
CA GLY A 125 12.42 -31.91 9.44
C GLY A 125 12.60 -30.81 8.38
N PHE A 126 11.51 -30.22 7.87
CA PHE A 126 11.62 -29.04 7.01
C PHE A 126 11.82 -27.78 7.85
N PRO A 127 13.00 -27.12 7.78
CA PRO A 127 13.16 -25.82 8.40
C PRO A 127 12.34 -24.81 7.60
N PHE A 128 11.46 -24.07 8.29
CA PHE A 128 10.82 -22.90 7.70
C PHE A 128 11.20 -21.68 8.54
N THR A 129 11.70 -20.64 7.87
CA THR A 129 12.01 -19.35 8.47
C THR A 129 10.84 -18.42 8.19
N LEU A 130 10.26 -17.84 9.24
CA LEU A 130 9.21 -16.85 9.07
C LEU A 130 9.83 -15.57 8.50
N THR A 131 9.55 -15.29 7.24
CA THR A 131 10.13 -14.18 6.46
C THR A 131 9.54 -12.82 6.83
N VAL A 132 8.49 -12.79 7.66
CA VAL A 132 7.69 -11.61 7.98
C VAL A 132 7.57 -11.50 9.49
N ASP A 133 8.03 -10.37 10.04
CA ASP A 133 7.83 -10.02 11.44
C ASP A 133 6.45 -9.37 11.61
N PHE A 134 5.58 -10.06 12.34
CA PHE A 134 4.20 -9.66 12.61
C PHE A 134 4.10 -8.69 13.79
N THR A 135 4.87 -7.61 13.74
CA THR A 135 4.65 -6.49 14.66
C THR A 135 3.20 -5.98 14.54
N LEU A 136 2.67 -5.36 15.61
CA LEU A 136 1.30 -4.85 15.60
C LEU A 136 1.05 -3.86 14.45
N LYS A 137 2.04 -3.01 14.12
CA LYS A 137 1.98 -2.06 13.01
C LYS A 137 1.95 -2.77 11.65
N ASN A 138 2.86 -3.71 11.42
CA ASN A 138 2.93 -4.47 10.17
C ASN A 138 1.63 -5.27 9.96
N SER A 139 1.14 -5.92 11.01
CA SER A 139 -0.11 -6.66 11.03
C SER A 139 -1.30 -5.76 10.69
N LEU A 140 -1.37 -4.54 11.25
CA LEU A 140 -2.42 -3.57 10.94
C LEU A 140 -2.37 -3.10 9.48
N VAL A 141 -1.18 -2.79 8.95
CA VAL A 141 -1.01 -2.37 7.55
C VAL A 141 -1.45 -3.49 6.60
N LEU A 142 -1.05 -4.73 6.86
CA LEU A 142 -1.46 -5.89 6.07
C LEU A 142 -2.97 -6.13 6.15
N LEU A 143 -3.56 -6.06 7.35
CA LEU A 143 -5.01 -6.22 7.54
C LEU A 143 -5.80 -5.16 6.77
N LEU A 144 -5.39 -3.89 6.87
CA LEU A 144 -6.01 -2.78 6.13
C LEU A 144 -5.93 -3.02 4.62
N GLY A 145 -4.79 -3.49 4.13
CA GLY A 145 -4.61 -3.81 2.71
C GLY A 145 -5.49 -4.98 2.24
N ILE A 146 -5.60 -6.06 3.04
CA ILE A 146 -6.49 -7.20 2.76
C ILE A 146 -7.95 -6.75 2.73
N VAL A 147 -8.38 -5.93 3.69
CA VAL A 147 -9.74 -5.39 3.74
C VAL A 147 -10.02 -4.50 2.52
N ALA A 148 -9.08 -3.64 2.15
CA ALA A 148 -9.20 -2.79 0.96
C ALA A 148 -9.30 -3.61 -0.34
N CYS A 149 -8.47 -4.65 -0.50
CA CYS A 149 -8.54 -5.57 -1.62
C CYS A 149 -9.88 -6.32 -1.66
N SER A 150 -10.33 -6.86 -0.52
CA SER A 150 -11.61 -7.58 -0.41
C SER A 150 -12.79 -6.68 -0.80
N TYR A 151 -12.81 -5.44 -0.31
CA TYR A 151 -13.82 -4.46 -0.67
C TYR A 151 -13.79 -4.11 -2.17
N CYS A 152 -12.60 -3.94 -2.74
CA CYS A 152 -12.44 -3.69 -4.18
C CYS A 152 -12.95 -4.87 -5.03
N HIS A 153 -12.71 -6.12 -4.60
CA HIS A 153 -13.25 -7.31 -5.28
C HIS A 153 -14.77 -7.34 -5.25
N ILE A 154 -15.38 -7.08 -4.08
CA ILE A 154 -16.84 -7.03 -3.96
C ILE A 154 -17.42 -5.95 -4.86
N ALA A 155 -16.83 -4.75 -4.88
CA ALA A 155 -17.24 -3.65 -5.75
C ALA A 155 -17.11 -3.98 -7.25
N PHE A 156 -16.05 -4.71 -7.63
CA PHE A 156 -15.83 -5.13 -9.01
C PHE A 156 -16.84 -6.20 -9.45
N LEU A 157 -17.05 -7.23 -8.62
CA LEU A 157 -17.97 -8.33 -8.92
C LEU A 157 -19.42 -7.88 -8.97
N THR A 158 -19.84 -7.00 -8.05
CA THR A 158 -21.19 -6.41 -8.07
C THR A 158 -21.43 -5.63 -9.35
N GLU A 159 -20.45 -4.87 -9.82
CA GLU A 159 -20.55 -4.17 -11.10
C GLU A 159 -20.59 -5.11 -12.30
N ALA A 160 -19.73 -6.13 -12.34
CA ALA A 160 -19.73 -7.11 -13.42
C ALA A 160 -21.10 -7.80 -13.52
N ARG A 161 -21.70 -8.13 -12.38
CA ARG A 161 -23.07 -8.67 -12.29
C ARG A 161 -24.10 -7.68 -12.84
N GLU A 162 -24.09 -6.41 -12.41
CA GLU A 162 -25.04 -5.40 -12.92
C GLU A 162 -24.93 -5.20 -14.44
N ARG A 163 -23.70 -5.19 -14.98
CA ARG A 163 -23.47 -5.09 -16.43
C ARG A 163 -24.01 -6.33 -17.17
N SER A 164 -23.80 -7.53 -16.64
CA SER A 164 -24.31 -8.76 -17.24
C SER A 164 -25.84 -8.79 -17.29
N VAL A 165 -26.52 -8.40 -16.20
CA VAL A 165 -27.99 -8.32 -16.15
C VAL A 165 -28.51 -7.31 -17.16
N ARG A 166 -27.85 -6.15 -17.29
CA ARG A 166 -28.21 -5.14 -18.29
C ARG A 166 -28.03 -5.65 -19.71
N ALA A 167 -26.93 -6.35 -20.00
CA ALA A 167 -26.68 -6.93 -21.32
C ALA A 167 -27.75 -7.98 -21.68
N ILE A 168 -28.10 -8.88 -20.75
CA ILE A 168 -29.17 -9.86 -20.94
C ILE A 168 -30.51 -9.17 -21.22
N ARG A 169 -30.84 -8.10 -20.48
CA ARG A 169 -32.07 -7.34 -20.70
C ARG A 169 -32.10 -6.66 -22.08
N ILE A 170 -30.98 -6.12 -22.54
CA ILE A 170 -30.86 -5.52 -23.88
C ILE A 170 -31.04 -6.60 -24.96
N LEU A 171 -30.40 -7.75 -24.80
CA LEU A 171 -30.54 -8.88 -25.74
C LEU A 171 -31.99 -9.41 -25.80
N ALA A 172 -32.67 -9.49 -24.65
CA ALA A 172 -34.08 -9.86 -24.60
C ALA A 172 -34.96 -8.85 -25.36
N LEU A 173 -34.76 -7.55 -25.13
CA LEU A 173 -35.48 -6.49 -25.85
C LEU A 173 -35.22 -6.51 -27.36
N GLN A 174 -34.01 -6.85 -27.81
CA GLN A 174 -33.70 -6.99 -29.24
C GLN A 174 -34.33 -8.22 -29.89
N ARG A 175 -34.62 -9.27 -29.11
CA ARG A 175 -35.29 -10.48 -29.60
C ARG A 175 -36.80 -10.27 -29.77
N ASP A 176 -37.40 -9.40 -28.96
CA ASP A 176 -38.85 -9.13 -28.95
C ASP A 176 -39.27 -8.02 -29.93
N LEU A 177 -38.31 -7.38 -30.62
CA LEU A 177 -38.51 -6.41 -31.71
C LEU A 177 -38.36 -7.07 -33.07
#